data_AF-A0A7X4GLV3-F1
#
_entry.id   AF-A0A7X4GLV3-F1
#
_cell.length_a   1.000
_cell.length_b   1.000
_cell.length_c   1.000
_cell.angle_alpha   90.00
_cell.angle_beta   90.00
_cell.angle_gamma   90.00
#
_symmetry.space_group_name_H-M   'P 1'
#
loop_
_entity.id
_entity.type
_entity.pdbx_description
1 polymer ?
#
loop_
_entity_poly.entity_id
_entity_poly.type
_entity_poly.pdbx_seq_one_letter_code
_entity_poly.pdbx_strand_id
1 'polypeptide(L)'
;MKVWAQRRREDGAALASAVPVVEGASLLELLVVDVTLDGNRRPSKVARLYPIGEQKRILAQLAVPELVQFKGWTLALSGIEERKDEYQKIRSTSQTWVCQLYVPDAAVGFRVKDMYQSGVAIPRSAVRDGSGTRGRLVVAGDYSAALQRHTPCAELHGHQISTFPQKRLVNCGLLWMSDSTFELGGLHVSPAHGDRPEQLERAGWLCEIDVKERELSKAEARRLR
;
A
#
# COMPACT_ATOMS: atom_id res chain seq x y z
N MET A 1 -6.34 -5.20 4.51
CA MET A 1 -6.23 -4.17 5.55
C MET A 1 -7.65 -3.76 5.86
N LYS A 2 -7.96 -3.40 7.10
CA LYS A 2 -9.30 -2.88 7.41
C LYS A 2 -9.36 -1.40 7.06
N VAL A 3 -10.40 -0.98 6.34
CA VAL A 3 -10.52 0.40 5.83
C VAL A 3 -11.95 0.92 5.87
N TRP A 4 -12.09 2.23 6.06
CA TRP A 4 -13.25 2.98 5.59
C TRP A 4 -12.95 3.47 4.17
N ALA A 5 -13.76 3.05 3.19
CA ALA A 5 -13.52 3.34 1.79
C ALA A 5 -14.57 4.30 1.22
N GLN A 6 -14.08 5.36 0.56
CA GLN A 6 -14.91 6.31 -0.16
C GLN A 6 -14.50 6.40 -1.63
N ARG A 7 -15.44 6.56 -2.54
CA ARG A 7 -15.20 6.84 -3.96
C ARG A 7 -15.24 8.33 -4.25
N ARG A 8 -14.47 8.76 -5.25
CA ARG A 8 -14.42 10.16 -5.74
C ARG A 8 -15.00 10.32 -7.14
N ARG A 9 -15.43 9.23 -7.78
CA ARG A 9 -16.08 9.25 -9.08
C ARG A 9 -17.37 8.44 -9.10
N GLU A 10 -18.29 8.84 -9.95
CA GLU A 10 -19.48 8.09 -10.32
C GLU A 10 -19.55 8.02 -11.84
N ASP A 11 -19.49 6.80 -12.38
CA ASP A 11 -19.41 6.53 -13.83
C ASP A 11 -18.32 7.34 -14.55
N GLY A 12 -17.20 7.55 -13.87
CA GLY A 12 -16.06 8.34 -14.35
C GLY A 12 -16.16 9.84 -14.09
N ALA A 13 -17.32 10.39 -13.76
CA ALA A 13 -17.50 11.79 -13.41
C ALA A 13 -16.97 12.08 -12.01
N ALA A 14 -16.27 13.20 -11.82
CA ALA A 14 -15.75 13.59 -10.51
C ALA A 14 -16.89 14.03 -9.58
N LEU A 15 -16.87 13.55 -8.34
CA LEU A 15 -17.83 13.92 -7.30
C LEU A 15 -17.33 15.15 -6.53
N ALA A 16 -18.25 16.04 -6.14
CA ALA A 16 -17.94 17.21 -5.32
C ALA A 16 -17.34 16.80 -3.97
N SER A 17 -17.94 15.80 -3.32
CA SER A 17 -17.46 15.19 -2.08
C SER A 17 -17.21 13.70 -2.26
N ALA A 18 -16.34 13.12 -1.42
CA ALA A 18 -16.19 11.68 -1.37
C ALA A 18 -17.47 11.06 -0.80
N VAL A 19 -17.91 9.94 -1.38
CA VAL A 19 -19.09 9.18 -0.90
C VAL A 19 -18.67 7.75 -0.60
N PRO A 20 -19.37 7.00 0.28
CA PRO A 20 -19.03 5.61 0.54
C PRO A 20 -18.93 4.78 -0.76
N VAL A 21 -17.95 3.88 -0.85
CA VAL A 21 -17.87 2.94 -1.99
C VAL A 21 -19.05 1.97 -1.96
N VAL A 22 -19.46 1.55 -0.77
CA VAL A 22 -20.57 0.63 -0.52
C VAL A 22 -21.54 1.33 0.45
N GLU A 23 -22.80 1.49 0.04
CA GLU A 23 -23.82 2.10 0.89
C GLU A 23 -24.06 1.28 2.16
N GLY A 24 -24.21 1.96 3.30
CA GLY A 24 -24.46 1.33 4.60
C GLY A 24 -23.26 0.58 5.22
N ALA A 25 -22.13 0.46 4.53
CA ALA A 25 -20.93 -0.17 5.07
C ALA A 25 -20.08 0.82 5.87
N SER A 26 -19.67 0.43 7.08
CA SER A 26 -18.77 1.20 7.92
C SER A 26 -17.32 0.78 7.69
N LEU A 27 -16.94 -0.45 8.04
CA LEU A 27 -15.56 -0.95 7.96
C LEU A 27 -15.46 -2.19 7.07
N LEU A 28 -14.49 -2.19 6.16
CA LEU A 28 -14.33 -3.19 5.10
C LEU A 28 -12.91 -3.79 5.12
N GLU A 29 -12.75 -4.98 4.55
CA GLU A 29 -11.44 -5.55 4.24
C GLU A 29 -11.03 -5.20 2.80
N LEU A 30 -9.95 -4.43 2.66
CA LEU A 30 -9.30 -4.13 1.39
C LEU A 30 -8.16 -5.10 1.15
N LEU A 31 -8.22 -5.84 0.03
CA LEU A 31 -7.15 -6.71 -0.44
C LEU A 31 -6.68 -6.28 -1.84
N VAL A 32 -5.38 -6.42 -2.09
CA VAL A 32 -4.80 -6.22 -3.43
C VAL A 32 -4.09 -7.50 -3.82
N VAL A 33 -4.58 -8.13 -4.88
CA VAL A 33 -4.19 -9.48 -5.29
C VAL A 33 -4.08 -9.58 -6.80
N ASP A 34 -3.31 -10.54 -7.28
CA ASP A 34 -3.29 -10.92 -8.69
C ASP A 34 -4.36 -11.99 -8.93
N VAL A 35 -5.23 -11.78 -9.90
CA VAL A 35 -6.33 -12.69 -10.26
C VAL A 35 -6.26 -13.07 -11.72
N THR A 36 -6.59 -14.33 -12.02
CA THR A 36 -6.83 -14.77 -13.39
C THR A 36 -8.33 -14.63 -13.65
N LEU A 37 -8.71 -13.69 -14.52
CA LEU A 37 -10.11 -13.53 -14.93
C LEU A 37 -10.43 -14.51 -16.05
N ASP A 38 -11.65 -15.01 -16.11
CA ASP A 38 -12.08 -15.99 -17.11
C ASP A 38 -11.77 -15.51 -18.54
N GLY A 39 -11.08 -16.34 -19.32
CA GLY A 39 -10.64 -16.03 -20.68
C GLY A 39 -9.26 -15.35 -20.78
N ASN A 40 -8.71 -14.83 -19.68
CA ASN A 40 -7.36 -14.25 -19.65
C ASN A 40 -6.33 -15.26 -19.13
N ARG A 41 -5.30 -15.55 -19.94
CA ARG A 41 -4.20 -16.44 -19.52
C ARG A 41 -3.22 -15.78 -18.54
N ARG A 42 -3.25 -14.45 -18.40
CA ARG A 42 -2.31 -13.68 -17.57
C ARG A 42 -3.00 -13.13 -16.32
N PRO A 43 -2.41 -13.33 -15.13
CA PRO A 43 -2.90 -12.68 -13.91
C PRO A 43 -2.93 -11.17 -14.06
N SER A 44 -3.99 -10.54 -13.56
CA SER A 44 -4.18 -9.09 -13.51
C SER A 44 -4.35 -8.65 -12.07
N LYS A 45 -3.75 -7.52 -11.71
CA LYS A 45 -3.87 -6.98 -10.36
C LYS A 45 -5.23 -6.34 -10.16
N VAL A 46 -5.89 -6.64 -9.05
CA VAL A 46 -7.17 -6.05 -8.65
C VAL A 46 -7.14 -5.66 -7.17
N ALA A 47 -7.80 -4.55 -6.85
CA ALA A 47 -8.14 -4.20 -5.47
C ALA A 47 -9.61 -4.55 -5.22
N ARG A 48 -9.90 -5.21 -4.09
CA ARG A 48 -11.24 -5.68 -3.76
C ARG A 48 -11.60 -5.29 -2.33
N LEU A 49 -12.86 -4.91 -2.16
CA LEU A 49 -13.47 -4.67 -0.86
C LEU A 49 -14.37 -5.85 -0.49
N TYR A 50 -14.22 -6.31 0.74
CA TYR A 50 -14.96 -7.43 1.33
C TYR A 50 -15.61 -7.00 2.65
N PRO A 51 -16.70 -7.66 3.08
CA PRO A 51 -17.12 -7.63 4.47
C PRO A 51 -16.01 -8.22 5.36
N ILE A 52 -15.90 -7.75 6.59
CA ILE A 52 -14.90 -8.25 7.54
C ILE A 52 -15.14 -9.73 7.81
N GLY A 53 -14.10 -10.56 7.67
CA GLY A 53 -14.18 -12.00 7.87
C GLY A 53 -14.87 -12.79 6.76
N GLU A 54 -15.39 -12.15 5.70
CA GLU A 54 -16.13 -12.81 4.61
C GLU A 54 -15.46 -12.58 3.23
N GLN A 55 -14.27 -13.16 3.04
CA GLN A 55 -13.48 -13.00 1.81
C GLN A 55 -14.06 -13.67 0.55
N LYS A 56 -15.24 -14.29 0.66
CA LYS A 56 -15.94 -14.91 -0.47
C LYS A 56 -16.83 -13.91 -1.22
N ARG A 57 -17.30 -12.85 -0.55
CA ARG A 57 -18.24 -11.88 -1.11
C ARG A 57 -17.53 -10.58 -1.49
N ILE A 58 -17.32 -10.35 -2.77
CA ILE A 58 -16.75 -9.10 -3.29
C ILE A 58 -17.86 -8.03 -3.29
N LEU A 59 -17.65 -6.93 -2.57
CA LEU A 59 -18.59 -5.80 -2.54
C LEU A 59 -18.26 -4.74 -3.59
N ALA A 60 -16.98 -4.55 -3.87
CA ALA A 60 -16.50 -3.67 -4.93
C ALA A 60 -15.14 -4.15 -5.44
N GLN A 61 -14.86 -3.86 -6.71
CA GLN A 61 -13.60 -4.22 -7.36
C GLN A 61 -13.07 -3.04 -8.18
N LEU A 62 -11.77 -2.82 -8.09
CA LEU A 62 -11.01 -1.88 -8.90
C LEU A 62 -9.92 -2.64 -9.65
N ALA A 63 -10.01 -2.66 -10.97
CA ALA A 63 -9.02 -3.25 -11.84
C ALA A 63 -7.82 -2.31 -12.04
N VAL A 64 -6.63 -2.90 -12.24
CA VAL A 64 -5.37 -2.17 -12.46
C VAL A 64 -5.15 -1.09 -11.37
N PRO A 65 -5.17 -1.46 -10.08
CA PRO A 65 -5.07 -0.48 -9.01
C PRO A 65 -3.68 0.13 -8.97
N GLU A 66 -3.63 1.46 -8.93
CA GLU A 66 -2.44 2.26 -8.76
C GLU A 66 -2.50 3.00 -7.43
N LEU A 67 -1.44 2.88 -6.61
CA LEU A 67 -1.30 3.65 -5.39
C LEU A 67 -0.82 5.06 -5.74
N VAL A 68 -1.75 6.01 -5.71
CA VAL A 68 -1.48 7.42 -6.07
C VAL A 68 -0.92 8.19 -4.88
N GLN A 69 -1.43 7.90 -3.70
CA GLN A 69 -1.03 8.59 -2.48
C GLN A 69 -1.12 7.67 -1.26
N PHE A 70 -0.20 7.85 -0.34
CA PHE A 70 -0.27 7.32 1.02
C PHE A 70 0.23 8.41 1.96
N LYS A 71 -0.57 8.84 2.93
CA LYS A 71 -0.17 9.86 3.90
C LYS A 71 -0.84 9.60 5.24
N GLY A 72 -0.02 9.44 6.28
CA GLY A 72 -0.52 9.05 7.59
C GLY A 72 -1.15 7.67 7.53
N TRP A 73 -2.47 7.60 7.73
CA TRP A 73 -3.25 6.37 7.67
C TRP A 73 -4.23 6.36 6.49
N THR A 74 -4.13 7.33 5.59
CA THR A 74 -4.98 7.44 4.41
C THR A 74 -4.20 7.02 3.17
N LEU A 75 -4.81 6.20 2.33
CA LEU A 75 -4.29 5.83 1.02
C LEU A 75 -5.31 6.11 -0.07
N ALA A 76 -4.83 6.46 -1.27
CA ALA A 76 -5.66 6.67 -2.45
C ALA A 76 -5.27 5.67 -3.53
N LEU A 77 -6.24 4.87 -3.98
CA LEU A 77 -6.11 3.96 -5.11
C LEU A 77 -6.86 4.52 -6.31
N SER A 78 -6.19 4.60 -7.45
CA SER A 78 -6.82 4.87 -8.76
C SER A 78 -6.90 3.57 -9.55
N GLY A 79 -7.87 3.46 -10.45
CA GLY A 79 -7.97 2.31 -11.33
C GLY A 79 -9.25 2.35 -12.16
N ILE A 80 -9.69 1.18 -12.60
CA ILE A 80 -10.87 1.01 -13.45
C ILE A 80 -11.95 0.24 -12.68
N GLU A 81 -13.13 0.83 -12.57
CA GLU A 81 -14.31 0.16 -12.05
C GLU A 81 -15.18 -0.30 -13.22
N GLU A 82 -15.54 -1.58 -13.20
CA GLU A 82 -16.43 -2.19 -14.19
C GLU A 82 -17.83 -2.31 -13.60
N ARG A 83 -18.82 -1.72 -14.27
CA ARG A 83 -20.23 -1.80 -13.89
C ARG A 83 -21.05 -2.27 -15.08
N LYS A 84 -22.09 -3.04 -14.81
CA LYS A 84 -23.09 -3.36 -15.85
C LYS A 84 -24.04 -2.19 -15.97
N ASP A 85 -24.27 -1.73 -17.19
CA ASP A 85 -25.30 -0.75 -17.48
C ASP A 85 -26.71 -1.37 -17.47
N GLU A 86 -27.72 -0.55 -17.71
CA GLU A 86 -29.13 -0.95 -17.81
C GLU A 86 -29.37 -2.04 -18.88
N TYR A 87 -28.49 -2.13 -19.88
CA TYR A 87 -28.53 -3.10 -20.97
C TYR A 87 -27.63 -4.32 -20.75
N GLN A 88 -27.15 -4.54 -19.52
CA GLN A 88 -26.22 -5.63 -19.16
C GLN A 88 -24.85 -5.57 -19.85
N LYS A 89 -24.50 -4.45 -20.49
CA LYS A 89 -23.17 -4.25 -21.07
C LYS A 89 -22.20 -3.80 -19.99
N ILE A 90 -20.98 -4.33 -20.05
CA ILE A 90 -19.90 -3.93 -19.15
C ILE A 90 -19.38 -2.57 -19.60
N ARG A 91 -19.44 -1.59 -18.70
CA ARG A 91 -18.83 -0.28 -18.86
C ARG A 91 -17.66 -0.16 -17.89
N SER A 92 -16.50 0.14 -18.42
CA SER A 92 -15.27 0.35 -17.66
C SER A 92 -15.03 1.85 -17.51
N THR A 93 -14.99 2.34 -16.28
CA THR A 93 -14.82 3.78 -15.98
C THR A 93 -13.68 4.01 -15.01
N SER A 94 -13.01 5.16 -15.13
CA SER A 94 -11.98 5.54 -14.16
C SER A 94 -12.60 5.79 -12.79
N GLN A 95 -11.97 5.27 -11.75
CA GLN A 95 -12.40 5.41 -10.37
C GLN A 95 -11.21 5.70 -9.46
N THR A 96 -11.48 6.42 -8.37
CA THR A 96 -10.51 6.65 -7.29
C THR A 96 -11.16 6.35 -5.94
N TRP A 97 -10.57 5.43 -5.20
CA TRP A 97 -10.93 5.12 -3.82
C TRP A 97 -9.99 5.84 -2.86
N VAL A 98 -10.56 6.57 -1.91
CA VAL A 98 -9.86 7.12 -0.75
C VAL A 98 -10.18 6.22 0.43
N CYS A 99 -9.15 5.58 0.97
CA CYS A 99 -9.27 4.57 2.00
C CYS A 99 -8.56 5.06 3.26
N GLN A 100 -9.32 5.25 4.34
CA GLN A 100 -8.78 5.46 5.67
C GLN A 100 -8.53 4.10 6.31
N LEU A 101 -7.28 3.81 6.68
CA LEU A 101 -6.93 2.58 7.39
C LEU A 101 -7.51 2.62 8.80
N TYR A 102 -8.12 1.50 9.20
CA TYR A 102 -8.37 1.19 10.60
C TYR A 102 -7.07 0.67 11.20
N VAL A 103 -6.58 1.39 12.21
CA VAL A 103 -5.34 1.06 12.91
C VAL A 103 -5.63 0.93 14.41
N PRO A 104 -4.90 0.07 15.14
CA PRO A 104 -4.99 0.03 16.60
C PRO A 104 -4.66 1.39 17.22
N ASP A 105 -5.24 1.72 18.37
CA ASP A 105 -5.01 3.00 19.07
C ASP A 105 -3.52 3.25 19.39
N ALA A 106 -2.77 2.18 19.62
CA ALA A 106 -1.33 2.23 19.91
C ALA A 106 -0.45 2.26 18.64
N ALA A 107 -1.03 2.41 17.44
CA ALA A 107 -0.28 2.51 16.20
C ALA A 107 0.50 3.83 16.11
N VAL A 108 1.79 3.74 15.84
CA VAL A 108 2.71 4.90 15.79
C VAL A 108 3.27 5.17 14.39
N GLY A 109 3.13 4.21 13.47
CA GLY A 109 3.56 4.32 12.09
C GLY A 109 3.65 2.94 11.43
N PHE A 110 4.68 2.75 10.62
CA PHE A 110 4.94 1.52 9.91
C PHE A 110 6.31 0.98 10.26
N ARG A 111 6.40 -0.34 10.32
CA ARG A 111 7.64 -1.10 10.27
C ARG A 111 7.82 -1.59 8.84
N VAL A 112 8.93 -1.21 8.24
CA VAL A 112 9.27 -1.50 6.85
C VAL A 112 10.46 -2.44 6.80
N LYS A 113 10.28 -3.60 6.19
CA LYS A 113 11.32 -4.61 6.00
C LYS A 113 11.71 -4.65 4.53
N ASP A 114 13.01 -4.59 4.24
CA ASP A 114 13.46 -4.64 2.85
C ASP A 114 13.23 -6.04 2.28
N MET A 115 12.73 -6.09 1.06
CA MET A 115 12.48 -7.32 0.30
C MET A 115 13.65 -7.65 -0.64
N TYR A 116 14.59 -6.71 -0.79
CA TYR A 116 15.74 -6.81 -1.68
C TYR A 116 16.98 -6.23 -1.00
N GLN A 117 18.13 -6.82 -1.31
CA GLN A 117 19.45 -6.29 -0.95
C GLN A 117 20.29 -6.21 -2.22
N SER A 118 20.71 -4.99 -2.59
CA SER A 118 21.50 -4.73 -3.80
C SER A 118 20.88 -5.35 -5.07
N GLY A 119 19.56 -5.17 -5.26
CA GLY A 119 18.82 -5.74 -6.39
C GLY A 119 18.44 -7.22 -6.26
N VAL A 120 18.96 -7.94 -5.26
CA VAL A 120 18.71 -9.38 -5.06
C VAL A 120 17.56 -9.59 -4.09
N ALA A 121 16.58 -10.42 -4.44
CA ALA A 121 15.44 -10.72 -3.58
C ALA A 121 15.87 -11.46 -2.30
N ILE A 122 15.39 -11.00 -1.15
CA ILE A 122 15.60 -11.64 0.15
C ILE A 122 14.54 -12.74 0.33
N PRO A 123 14.90 -13.95 0.80
CA PRO A 123 13.94 -14.99 1.12
C PRO A 123 12.86 -14.49 2.09
N ARG A 124 11.58 -14.84 1.82
CA ARG A 124 10.45 -14.35 2.64
C ARG A 124 10.53 -14.70 4.12
N SER A 125 11.14 -15.82 4.49
CA SER A 125 11.40 -16.18 5.89
C SER A 125 12.34 -15.15 6.55
N ALA A 126 13.47 -14.86 5.92
CA ALA A 126 14.43 -13.87 6.40
C ALA A 126 13.82 -12.45 6.48
N VAL A 127 12.95 -12.08 5.54
CA VAL A 127 12.21 -10.81 5.63
C VAL A 127 11.32 -10.80 6.88
N ARG A 128 10.57 -11.87 7.14
CA ARG A 128 9.64 -11.92 8.29
C ARG A 128 10.36 -11.78 9.63
N ASP A 129 11.49 -12.44 9.76
CA ASP A 129 12.30 -12.48 10.99
C ASP A 129 13.12 -11.19 11.21
N GLY A 130 13.20 -10.31 10.20
CA GLY A 130 13.93 -9.05 10.26
C GLY A 130 13.29 -7.99 11.18
N SER A 131 14.12 -7.18 11.83
CA SER A 131 13.69 -6.12 12.76
C SER A 131 12.99 -4.93 12.07
N GLY A 132 13.32 -4.69 10.80
CA GLY A 132 12.75 -3.61 9.98
C GLY A 132 13.12 -2.20 10.45
N THR A 133 12.84 -1.21 9.61
CA THR A 133 12.99 0.22 9.93
C THR A 133 11.62 0.78 10.28
N ARG A 134 11.51 1.55 11.36
CA ARG A 134 10.24 2.09 11.86
C ARG A 134 10.11 3.56 11.52
N GLY A 135 8.93 3.98 11.09
CA GLY A 135 8.71 5.38 10.73
C GLY A 135 7.33 5.69 10.20
N ARG A 136 7.15 6.90 9.67
CA ARG A 136 5.95 7.34 8.96
C ARG A 136 6.15 7.11 7.47
N LEU A 137 5.26 6.32 6.88
CA LEU A 137 5.27 6.04 5.46
C LEU A 137 4.51 7.14 4.70
N VAL A 138 5.11 7.63 3.62
CA VAL A 138 4.49 8.55 2.67
C VAL A 138 4.69 8.01 1.27
N VAL A 139 3.65 8.05 0.45
CA VAL A 139 3.72 7.81 -0.99
C VAL A 139 3.08 9.00 -1.70
N ALA A 140 3.79 9.59 -2.65
CA ALA A 140 3.31 10.70 -3.47
C ALA A 140 4.01 10.71 -4.83
N GLY A 141 3.43 11.41 -5.81
CA GLY A 141 4.13 11.70 -7.05
C GLY A 141 5.24 12.74 -6.83
N ASP A 142 6.45 12.45 -7.30
CA ASP A 142 7.59 13.36 -7.26
C ASP A 142 8.42 13.23 -8.54
N TYR A 143 9.22 14.25 -8.89
CA TYR A 143 10.15 14.17 -10.00
C TYR A 143 11.39 13.36 -9.58
N SER A 144 11.67 12.26 -10.27
CA SER A 144 12.88 11.47 -10.03
C SER A 144 13.97 11.88 -11.00
N ALA A 145 15.06 12.45 -10.49
CA ALA A 145 16.24 12.77 -11.30
C ALA A 145 16.88 11.51 -11.91
N ALA A 146 16.94 10.40 -11.18
CA ALA A 146 17.51 9.16 -11.69
C ALA A 146 16.70 8.57 -12.88
N LEU A 147 15.38 8.80 -12.91
CA LEU A 147 14.49 8.33 -13.98
C LEU A 147 14.11 9.41 -15.01
N GLN A 148 14.50 10.66 -14.76
CA GLN A 148 14.17 11.85 -15.55
C GLN A 148 12.66 12.02 -15.83
N ARG A 149 11.80 11.65 -14.87
CA ARG A 149 10.33 11.76 -15.00
C ARG A 149 9.63 11.85 -13.66
N HIS A 150 8.39 12.35 -13.68
CA HIS A 150 7.48 12.23 -12.55
C HIS A 150 7.08 10.77 -12.34
N THR A 151 7.13 10.32 -11.09
CA THR A 151 6.86 8.95 -10.73
C THR A 151 6.39 8.87 -9.27
N PRO A 152 5.60 7.86 -8.89
CA PRO A 152 5.30 7.65 -7.47
C PRO A 152 6.59 7.31 -6.71
N CYS A 153 6.82 8.01 -5.61
CA CYS A 153 7.93 7.76 -4.70
C CYS A 153 7.36 7.37 -3.34
N ALA A 154 7.91 6.31 -2.75
CA ALA A 154 7.65 5.97 -1.36
C ALA A 154 8.81 6.42 -0.49
N GLU A 155 8.51 7.04 0.63
CA GLU A 155 9.47 7.54 1.59
C GLU A 155 9.10 7.07 2.99
N LEU A 156 10.10 6.57 3.72
CA LEU A 156 9.98 6.29 5.14
C LEU A 156 10.69 7.38 5.91
N HIS A 157 9.93 8.15 6.67
CA HIS A 157 10.44 9.21 7.54
C HIS A 157 10.55 8.68 8.97
N GLY A 158 11.57 9.09 9.71
CA GLY A 158 11.64 8.75 11.14
C GLY A 158 10.39 9.21 11.91
N HIS A 159 10.13 8.62 13.09
CA HIS A 159 9.06 9.10 13.97
C HIS A 159 9.32 10.51 14.50
N GLN A 160 10.59 10.85 14.72
CA GLN A 160 11.01 12.22 15.01
C GLN A 160 10.97 13.08 13.75
N ILE A 161 10.83 14.40 13.91
CA ILE A 161 10.84 15.34 12.79
C ILE A 161 12.23 15.26 12.13
N SER A 162 12.28 14.68 10.94
CA SER A 162 13.45 14.62 10.09
C SER A 162 13.11 15.31 8.79
N THR A 163 14.01 16.19 8.31
CA THR A 163 13.89 16.84 7.01
C THR A 163 14.09 15.83 5.86
N PHE A 164 14.81 14.75 6.13
CA PHE A 164 15.18 13.75 5.11
C PHE A 164 14.55 12.38 5.41
N PRO A 165 14.12 11.65 4.37
CA PRO A 165 13.64 10.29 4.54
C PRO A 165 14.80 9.34 4.91
N GLN A 166 14.52 8.37 5.78
CA GLN A 166 15.45 7.29 6.12
C GLN A 166 15.58 6.26 5.01
N LYS A 167 14.50 6.05 4.26
CA LYS A 167 14.46 5.17 3.09
C LYS A 167 13.61 5.78 1.99
N ARG A 168 13.96 5.50 0.73
CA ARG A 168 13.23 5.96 -0.45
C ARG A 168 13.17 4.86 -1.52
N LEU A 169 11.98 4.68 -2.11
CA LEU A 169 11.76 3.94 -3.36
C LEU A 169 11.26 4.92 -4.42
N VAL A 170 11.81 4.83 -5.62
CA VAL A 170 11.29 5.54 -6.80
C VAL A 170 10.55 4.57 -7.72
N ASN A 171 9.61 5.07 -8.52
CA ASN A 171 8.73 4.23 -9.33
C ASN A 171 8.01 3.15 -8.51
N CYS A 172 7.48 3.61 -7.38
CA CYS A 172 6.80 2.78 -6.39
C CYS A 172 5.42 2.34 -6.89
N GLY A 173 5.07 1.08 -6.65
CA GLY A 173 3.73 0.54 -6.86
C GLY A 173 3.31 -0.38 -5.71
N LEU A 174 2.00 -0.44 -5.44
CA LEU A 174 1.42 -1.39 -4.51
C LEU A 174 1.32 -2.77 -5.19
N LEU A 175 2.14 -3.71 -4.75
CA LEU A 175 2.22 -5.04 -5.35
C LEU A 175 1.19 -5.99 -4.75
N TRP A 176 0.97 -5.91 -3.44
CA TRP A 176 0.10 -6.82 -2.72
C TRP A 176 -0.40 -6.19 -1.41
N MET A 177 -1.58 -6.59 -0.94
CA MET A 177 -2.13 -6.16 0.35
C MET A 177 -2.99 -7.27 0.96
N SER A 178 -2.64 -7.68 2.19
CA SER A 178 -3.43 -8.56 3.06
C SER A 178 -4.18 -7.78 4.12
N ASP A 179 -4.85 -8.47 5.04
CA ASP A 179 -5.54 -7.94 6.22
C ASP A 179 -4.67 -7.07 7.15
N SER A 180 -3.36 -7.28 7.20
CA SER A 180 -2.45 -6.73 8.22
C SER A 180 -1.15 -6.14 7.66
N THR A 181 -0.76 -6.54 6.44
CA THR A 181 0.50 -6.11 5.82
C THR A 181 0.29 -5.82 4.32
N PHE A 182 1.19 -5.04 3.74
CA PHE A 182 1.21 -4.77 2.29
C PHE A 182 2.62 -4.64 1.75
N GLU A 183 2.77 -4.88 0.45
CA GLU A 183 4.05 -4.85 -0.26
C GLU A 183 4.09 -3.67 -1.23
N LEU A 184 5.10 -2.83 -1.07
CA LEU A 184 5.49 -1.82 -2.05
C LEU A 184 6.68 -2.34 -2.85
N GLY A 185 6.60 -2.26 -4.18
CA GLY A 185 7.73 -2.54 -5.07
C GLY A 185 8.20 -1.25 -5.72
N GLY A 186 9.47 -1.19 -6.11
CA GLY A 186 10.01 -0.05 -6.84
C GLY A 186 11.49 -0.22 -7.14
N LEU A 187 12.18 0.91 -7.21
CA LEU A 187 13.61 0.99 -7.46
C LEU A 187 14.30 1.73 -6.33
N HIS A 188 15.49 1.26 -5.96
CA HIS A 188 16.44 1.97 -5.12
C HIS A 188 17.48 2.66 -6.01
N VAL A 189 17.85 3.88 -5.65
CA VAL A 189 18.94 4.62 -6.29
C VAL A 189 20.19 4.37 -5.47
N SER A 190 21.08 3.53 -5.98
CA SER A 190 22.40 3.27 -5.40
C SER A 190 23.36 4.36 -5.89
N PRO A 191 23.91 5.20 -5.00
CA PRO A 191 24.71 6.35 -5.40
C PRO A 191 26.02 5.91 -6.06
N ALA A 192 26.55 6.76 -6.94
CA ALA A 192 27.86 6.55 -7.54
C ALA A 192 28.95 6.44 -6.45
N HIS A 193 29.89 5.52 -6.62
CA HIS A 193 30.99 5.30 -5.68
C HIS A 193 32.26 4.87 -6.41
N GLY A 194 33.32 5.66 -6.29
CA GLY A 194 34.55 5.47 -7.06
C GLY A 194 34.25 5.50 -8.56
N ASP A 195 34.68 4.48 -9.28
CA ASP A 195 34.42 4.33 -10.72
C ASP A 195 33.02 3.79 -11.04
N ARG A 196 32.24 3.41 -10.03
CA ARG A 196 30.88 2.89 -10.25
C ARG A 196 29.91 4.04 -10.44
N PRO A 197 29.20 4.12 -11.58
CA PRO A 197 28.15 5.12 -11.77
C PRO A 197 26.97 4.84 -10.84
N GLU A 198 26.07 5.81 -10.72
CA GLU A 198 24.78 5.62 -10.06
C GLU A 198 24.02 4.46 -10.71
N GLN A 199 23.39 3.61 -9.88
CA GLN A 199 22.65 2.44 -10.35
C GLN A 199 21.21 2.46 -9.85
N LEU A 200 20.31 2.02 -10.72
CA LEU A 200 18.92 1.77 -10.38
C LEU A 200 18.72 0.28 -10.16
N GLU A 201 18.51 -0.08 -8.90
CA GLU A 201 18.39 -1.46 -8.47
C GLU A 201 16.95 -1.78 -8.11
N ARG A 202 16.53 -3.02 -8.35
CA ARG A 202 15.22 -3.50 -7.91
C ARG A 202 15.14 -3.44 -6.39
N ALA A 203 14.04 -2.90 -5.88
CA ALA A 203 13.80 -2.82 -4.46
C ALA A 203 12.32 -3.02 -4.11
N GLY A 204 12.04 -3.13 -2.82
CA GLY A 204 10.69 -3.33 -2.32
C GLY A 204 10.67 -3.44 -0.81
N TRP A 205 9.50 -3.15 -0.25
CA TRP A 205 9.24 -3.04 1.18
C TRP A 205 8.03 -3.86 1.56
N LEU A 206 8.18 -4.74 2.54
CA LEU A 206 7.06 -5.28 3.30
C LEU A 206 6.74 -4.29 4.42
N CYS A 207 5.52 -3.76 4.40
CA CYS A 207 5.04 -2.75 5.33
C CYS A 207 4.04 -3.37 6.31
N GLU A 208 4.30 -3.19 7.60
CA GLU A 208 3.47 -3.66 8.71
C GLU A 208 3.12 -2.47 9.60
N ILE A 209 1.94 -2.45 10.23
CA ILE A 209 1.62 -1.39 11.20
C ILE A 209 2.54 -1.56 12.41
N ASP A 210 3.30 -0.51 12.75
CA ASP A 210 4.09 -0.49 13.97
C ASP A 210 3.21 -0.05 15.14
N VAL A 211 3.10 -0.93 16.13
CA VAL A 211 2.35 -0.70 17.36
C VAL A 211 3.35 -0.50 18.48
N LYS A 212 3.16 0.55 19.29
CA LYS A 212 3.99 0.76 20.48
C LYS A 212 3.78 -0.41 21.42
N GLU A 213 4.81 -1.24 21.59
CA GLU A 213 4.79 -2.28 22.61
C GLU A 213 4.60 -1.63 23.97
N ARG A 214 3.59 -2.09 24.71
CA ARG A 214 3.35 -1.62 26.08
C ARG A 214 4.57 -1.98 26.91
N GLU A 215 5.20 -0.98 27.55
CA GLU A 215 6.22 -1.24 28.55
C GLU A 215 5.58 -2.05 29.68
N LEU A 216 6.04 -3.29 29.87
CA LEU A 216 5.66 -4.11 31.02
C LEU A 216 6.15 -3.38 32.28
N SER A 217 5.27 -3.24 33.27
CA SER A 217 5.73 -2.74 34.56
C SER A 217 6.78 -3.71 35.13
N LYS A 218 7.71 -3.19 35.97
CA LYS A 218 8.71 -4.04 36.65
C LYS A 218 8.07 -5.21 37.40
N ALA A 219 6.83 -5.06 37.88
CA ALA A 219 6.08 -6.12 38.55
C ALA A 219 5.60 -7.22 37.58
N GLU A 220 5.15 -6.85 36.38
CA GLU A 220 4.69 -7.79 35.35
C GLU A 220 5.86 -8.54 34.70
N ALA A 221 6.97 -7.83 34.43
CA ALA A 221 8.19 -8.45 33.93
C ALA A 221 8.79 -9.48 34.91
N ARG A 222 8.60 -9.28 36.22
CA ARG A 222 9.00 -10.24 37.27
C ARG A 222 8.06 -11.45 37.37
N ARG A 223 6.80 -11.34 36.97
CA ARG A 223 5.83 -12.46 36.97
C ARG A 223 5.95 -13.38 35.75
N LEU A 224 6.66 -12.93 34.71
CA LEU A 224 6.91 -13.68 33.48
C LEU A 224 8.24 -14.47 33.50
N ARG A 225 9.01 -14.38 34.59
CA ARG A 225 10.23 -15.17 34.84
C ARG A 225 9.94 -16.24 35.90
#